data_AF-A0A922LQV0-F1
#
_entry.id   AF-A0A922LQV0-F1
#
_cell.length_a   1.000
_cell.length_b   1.000
_cell.length_c   1.000
_cell.angle_alpha   90.00
_cell.angle_beta   90.00
_cell.angle_gamma   90.00
#
_symmetry.space_group_name_H-M   'P 1'
#
loop_
_entity.id
_entity.type
_entity.pdbx_description
1 polymer ?
#
loop_
_entity_poly.entity_id
_entity_poly.type
_entity_poly.pdbx_seq_one_letter_code
_entity_poly.pdbx_strand_id
1 'polypeptide(L)'
;MEDAYTDPLRTELVVVALCKCPDLFPHYLDHLAPSLYPRDSPSWFCLIEFVFHIYRSISKYIVQFTITALTHSLTIEVLATTIANFCVLSPKMIDPIRKALQYDKSSDVKNKAIELMGYLKQLLEIPLTWLSLNQLPSTMNFTSDQLKMKIELLIRERIPDSRWLVHFQKLFKKNLNDPILLIDQVVSSTDQSEPEEVSEEAIKIEDMVNSIEQSLNDLPEEIRKVFKNLEKSVSGDCNNLSADVIDTINELPGITKSCFKHYSNYPVVYQYLSKFIHFLYNNTSLIVLYKPKIFFKSLLKYVNLTTVLFTNVTLQHQPMNAKIPTILDEHLLKEYLFKFLLEIASIAPKVVYRHIPVLWLLRAYNATMSSLDQTILKLVYLLEKFSPGSLTQSRYIVWGSSLCKHYQFDLQTNILNHPTLLHQPNINTLFNVLDDNQLLDSAYNFPLYRRWFTISNSHVNDSKIVEINRIHDPCFILHVLYYYLQCFSEDCEQNNSNVIKPVQFLKMFYVKNCLCYAVAGLSSYSKHMRNMARTIIGIYRKLLGLYISGNSTTPNNYDHSEKRINLSFKHFPEGQQVFQKFSVFNFTYKLVAFFDYANNV
;
A
#
# COMPACT_ATOMS: atom_id res chain seq x y z
N MET A 1 -17.52 -12.66 21.41
CA MET A 1 -16.19 -12.09 21.69
C MET A 1 -16.35 -11.04 22.77
N GLU A 2 -15.37 -10.84 23.65
CA GLU A 2 -15.41 -9.79 24.68
C GLU A 2 -15.22 -8.39 24.07
N ASP A 3 -16.01 -7.42 24.53
CA ASP A 3 -16.03 -6.06 24.00
C ASP A 3 -14.71 -5.31 24.29
N ALA A 4 -14.34 -4.34 23.44
CA ALA A 4 -13.06 -3.63 23.56
C ALA A 4 -12.82 -2.95 24.92
N TYR A 5 -13.90 -2.53 25.61
CA TYR A 5 -13.85 -1.87 26.92
C TYR A 5 -13.70 -2.85 28.10
N THR A 6 -13.60 -4.16 27.83
CA THR A 6 -13.39 -5.20 28.85
C THR A 6 -11.95 -5.73 28.89
N ASP A 7 -11.15 -5.41 27.86
CA ASP A 7 -9.73 -5.80 27.75
C ASP A 7 -8.85 -4.52 27.76
N PRO A 8 -7.98 -4.34 28.78
CA PRO A 8 -7.10 -3.18 28.90
C PRO A 8 -6.22 -2.93 27.67
N LEU A 9 -5.72 -3.99 27.01
CA LEU A 9 -4.85 -3.86 25.84
C LEU A 9 -5.63 -3.39 24.60
N ARG A 10 -6.88 -3.86 24.44
CA ARG A 10 -7.76 -3.39 23.36
C ARG A 10 -8.18 -1.94 23.60
N THR A 11 -8.47 -1.60 24.85
CA THR A 11 -8.78 -0.22 25.26
C THR A 11 -7.63 0.71 24.89
N GLU A 12 -6.40 0.38 25.29
CA GLU A 12 -5.22 1.18 24.97
C GLU A 12 -4.97 1.28 23.46
N LEU A 13 -5.10 0.17 22.73
CA LEU A 13 -4.95 0.14 21.27
C LEU A 13 -5.94 1.08 20.57
N VAL A 14 -7.22 1.02 20.94
CA VAL A 14 -8.25 1.90 20.37
C VAL A 14 -7.91 3.35 20.64
N VAL A 15 -7.52 3.67 21.87
CA VAL A 15 -7.24 5.05 22.29
C VAL A 15 -6.03 5.62 21.55
N VAL A 16 -4.93 4.87 21.48
CA VAL A 16 -3.72 5.29 20.74
C VAL A 16 -4.03 5.48 19.27
N ALA A 17 -4.79 4.55 18.68
CA ALA A 17 -5.24 4.64 17.30
C ALA A 17 -6.05 5.91 17.02
N LEU A 18 -7.04 6.22 17.86
CA LEU A 18 -7.87 7.41 17.72
C LEU A 18 -7.06 8.71 17.92
N CYS A 19 -6.04 8.71 18.79
CA CYS A 19 -5.14 9.85 18.96
C CYS A 19 -4.21 10.08 17.76
N LYS A 20 -3.90 9.04 16.98
CA LYS A 20 -3.10 9.17 15.74
C LYS A 20 -3.96 9.46 14.51
N CYS A 21 -5.22 9.02 14.52
CA CYS A 21 -6.13 9.05 13.37
C CYS A 21 -7.46 9.70 13.73
N PRO A 22 -7.50 11.04 13.84
CA PRO A 22 -8.67 11.79 14.32
C PRO A 22 -9.93 11.58 13.46
N ASP A 23 -9.80 11.30 12.17
CA ASP A 23 -10.95 11.09 11.27
C ASP A 23 -11.81 9.86 11.62
N LEU A 24 -11.22 8.87 12.30
CA LEU A 24 -11.93 7.66 12.73
C LEU A 24 -12.80 7.90 13.97
N PHE A 25 -12.53 8.97 14.70
CA PHE A 25 -13.16 9.30 15.96
C PHE A 25 -14.70 9.31 15.92
N PRO A 26 -15.35 10.12 15.06
CA PRO A 26 -16.82 10.17 15.02
C PRO A 26 -17.44 8.83 14.64
N HIS A 27 -16.82 8.08 13.73
CA HIS A 27 -17.33 6.78 13.29
C HIS A 27 -17.25 5.71 14.37
N TYR A 28 -16.17 5.72 15.14
CA TYR A 28 -15.99 4.78 16.24
C TYR A 28 -16.99 5.04 17.38
N LEU A 29 -17.20 6.31 17.74
CA LEU A 29 -18.23 6.69 18.72
C LEU A 29 -19.65 6.34 18.26
N ASP A 30 -19.95 6.55 16.99
CA ASP A 30 -21.23 6.15 16.38
C ASP A 30 -21.48 4.64 16.45
N HIS A 31 -20.42 3.83 16.37
CA HIS A 31 -20.50 2.38 16.53
C HIS A 31 -20.79 1.99 17.99
N LEU A 32 -20.28 2.73 18.98
CA LEU A 32 -20.55 2.48 20.41
C LEU A 32 -21.96 2.92 20.84
N ALA A 33 -22.60 3.82 20.10
CA ALA A 33 -23.89 4.42 20.46
C ALA A 33 -25.00 3.43 20.85
N PRO A 34 -25.24 2.30 20.14
CA PRO A 34 -26.29 1.35 20.52
C PRO A 34 -26.07 0.68 21.88
N SER A 35 -24.83 0.59 22.36
CA SER A 35 -24.50 -0.02 23.66
C SER A 35 -24.60 0.98 24.82
N LEU A 36 -24.72 2.27 24.53
CA LEU A 36 -24.77 3.34 25.53
C LEU A 36 -26.17 3.59 26.11
N TYR A 37 -27.20 2.89 25.65
CA TYR A 37 -28.53 3.00 26.26
C TYR A 37 -28.46 2.65 27.76
N PRO A 38 -29.07 3.47 28.63
CA PRO A 38 -28.84 3.41 30.07
C PRO A 38 -29.28 2.09 30.66
N ARG A 39 -28.35 1.43 31.35
CA ARG A 39 -28.57 0.22 32.14
C ARG A 39 -27.75 0.37 33.40
N ASP A 40 -28.36 0.09 34.55
CA ASP A 40 -27.63 0.03 35.81
C ASP A 40 -26.89 -1.31 35.89
N SER A 41 -25.72 -1.38 35.23
CA SER A 41 -24.90 -2.59 35.18
C SER A 41 -23.41 -2.24 35.13
N PRO A 42 -22.52 -3.10 35.67
CA PRO A 42 -21.08 -2.88 35.63
C PRO A 42 -20.53 -2.68 34.22
N SER A 43 -21.05 -3.44 33.24
CA SER A 43 -20.67 -3.33 31.83
C SER A 43 -20.98 -1.95 31.23
N TRP A 44 -22.13 -1.34 31.58
CA TRP A 44 -22.46 0.00 31.11
C TRP A 44 -21.52 1.06 31.72
N PHE A 45 -21.19 0.95 33.01
CA PHE A 45 -20.23 1.84 33.65
C PHE A 45 -18.83 1.68 33.05
N CYS A 46 -18.36 0.46 32.78
CA CYS A 46 -17.09 0.23 32.08
C CYS A 46 -17.09 0.85 30.68
N LEU A 47 -18.19 0.75 29.92
CA LEU A 47 -18.33 1.36 28.61
C LEU A 47 -18.28 2.90 28.68
N ILE A 48 -18.97 3.51 29.66
CA ILE A 48 -18.93 4.96 29.85
C ILE A 48 -17.53 5.42 30.30
N GLU A 49 -16.86 4.69 31.20
CA GLU A 49 -15.47 4.96 31.58
C GLU A 49 -14.52 4.86 30.39
N PHE A 50 -14.74 3.91 29.49
CA PHE A 50 -13.99 3.83 28.25
C PHE A 50 -14.21 5.04 27.36
N VAL A 51 -15.45 5.53 27.22
CA VAL A 51 -15.74 6.79 26.52
C VAL A 51 -15.03 7.98 27.19
N PHE A 52 -15.02 8.06 28.51
CA PHE A 52 -14.23 9.07 29.23
C PHE A 52 -12.75 8.96 28.93
N HIS A 53 -12.19 7.76 28.93
CA HIS A 53 -10.77 7.53 28.67
C HIS A 53 -10.38 7.95 27.25
N ILE A 54 -11.24 7.68 26.27
CA ILE A 54 -11.11 8.14 24.88
C ILE A 54 -11.05 9.68 24.84
N TYR A 55 -12.05 10.38 25.42
CA TYR A 55 -12.10 11.85 25.41
C TYR A 55 -10.96 12.50 26.22
N ARG A 56 -10.55 11.88 27.34
CA ARG A 56 -9.38 12.31 28.14
C ARG A 56 -8.09 12.23 27.35
N SER A 57 -7.89 11.18 26.58
CA SER A 57 -6.68 11.00 25.80
C SER A 57 -6.58 11.98 24.63
N ILE A 58 -7.71 12.23 23.95
CA ILE A 58 -7.77 13.17 22.83
C ILE A 58 -7.66 14.62 23.28
N SER A 59 -8.08 14.94 24.51
CA SER A 59 -8.04 16.31 25.04
C SER A 59 -6.68 17.01 24.84
N LYS A 60 -5.57 16.25 24.90
CA LYS A 60 -4.19 16.74 24.73
C LYS A 60 -3.81 17.08 23.28
N TYR A 61 -4.59 16.62 22.31
CA TYR A 61 -4.30 16.74 20.88
C TYR A 61 -5.29 17.66 20.14
N ILE A 62 -6.29 18.23 20.83
CA ILE A 62 -7.37 19.01 20.18
C ILE A 62 -6.79 20.20 19.40
N VAL A 63 -5.79 20.90 19.95
CA VAL A 63 -5.13 22.01 19.24
C VAL A 63 -4.39 21.50 17.99
N GLN A 64 -3.60 20.42 18.12
CA GLN A 64 -2.91 19.83 16.97
C GLN A 64 -3.89 19.41 15.86
N PHE A 65 -4.98 18.74 16.22
CA PHE A 65 -6.01 18.34 15.26
C PHE A 65 -6.69 19.55 14.60
N THR A 66 -6.89 20.62 15.34
CA THR A 66 -7.43 21.87 14.81
C THR A 66 -6.47 22.51 13.81
N ILE A 67 -5.17 22.54 14.11
CA ILE A 67 -4.13 23.05 13.21
C ILE A 67 -4.03 22.18 11.95
N THR A 68 -4.00 20.85 12.08
CA THR A 68 -3.98 19.93 10.94
C THR A 68 -5.25 20.06 10.09
N ALA A 69 -6.41 20.24 10.71
CA ALA A 69 -7.65 20.47 9.96
C ALA A 69 -7.59 21.81 9.20
N LEU A 70 -6.97 22.84 9.78
CA LEU A 70 -6.73 24.13 9.13
C LEU A 70 -5.79 24.03 7.92
N THR A 71 -4.76 23.17 7.96
CA THR A 71 -3.84 23.02 6.83
C THR A 71 -4.46 22.27 5.65
N HIS A 72 -5.43 21.39 5.89
CA HIS A 72 -6.01 20.52 4.86
C HIS A 72 -7.42 20.90 4.39
N SER A 73 -8.14 21.75 5.12
CA SER A 73 -9.55 22.08 4.81
C SER A 73 -9.69 23.47 4.18
N LEU A 74 -10.48 23.56 3.11
CA LEU A 74 -10.74 24.81 2.38
C LEU A 74 -12.06 25.50 2.79
N THR A 75 -12.89 24.87 3.63
CA THR A 75 -14.23 25.37 3.99
C THR A 75 -14.45 25.44 5.51
N ILE A 76 -15.26 26.42 5.92
CA ILE A 76 -15.63 26.65 7.32
C ILE A 76 -16.52 25.52 7.87
N GLU A 77 -17.35 24.89 7.03
CA GLU A 77 -18.21 23.77 7.40
C GLU A 77 -17.42 22.55 7.85
N VAL A 78 -16.41 22.17 7.07
CA VAL A 78 -15.58 20.99 7.35
C VAL A 78 -14.80 21.21 8.64
N LEU A 79 -14.18 22.39 8.79
CA LEU A 79 -13.42 22.73 9.98
C LEU A 79 -14.30 22.76 11.25
N ALA A 80 -15.46 23.42 11.19
CA ALA A 80 -16.39 23.48 12.32
C ALA A 80 -16.91 22.09 12.72
N THR A 81 -17.17 21.22 11.72
CA THR A 81 -17.60 19.83 11.95
C THR A 81 -16.49 19.01 12.60
N THR A 82 -15.25 19.15 12.13
CA THR A 82 -14.09 18.46 12.69
C THR A 82 -13.86 18.86 14.15
N ILE A 83 -13.89 20.15 14.48
CA ILE A 83 -13.76 20.61 15.88
C ILE A 83 -14.91 20.10 16.75
N ALA A 84 -16.15 20.18 16.25
CA ALA A 84 -17.32 19.67 16.97
C ALA A 84 -17.25 18.15 17.21
N ASN A 85 -16.68 17.37 16.28
CA ASN A 85 -16.53 15.93 16.44
C ASN A 85 -15.68 15.55 17.66
N PHE A 86 -14.68 16.33 18.05
CA PHE A 86 -13.81 16.01 19.20
C PHE A 86 -14.32 16.54 20.54
N CYS A 87 -15.18 17.56 20.51
CA CYS A 87 -15.56 18.30 21.72
C CYS A 87 -16.97 17.97 22.23
N VAL A 88 -17.84 17.41 21.38
CA VAL A 88 -19.21 17.06 21.75
C VAL A 88 -19.60 15.67 21.26
N LEU A 89 -20.75 15.18 21.72
CA LEU A 89 -21.29 13.87 21.38
C LEU A 89 -21.39 13.68 19.85
N SER A 90 -21.15 12.46 19.39
CA SER A 90 -21.48 12.07 18.03
C SER A 90 -23.01 12.08 17.84
N PRO A 91 -23.52 12.28 16.61
CA PRO A 91 -24.96 12.36 16.35
C PRO A 91 -25.75 11.14 16.88
N LYS A 92 -25.18 9.93 16.81
CA LYS A 92 -25.86 8.71 17.28
C LYS A 92 -25.85 8.55 18.80
N MET A 93 -24.92 9.18 19.51
CA MET A 93 -24.84 9.12 20.98
C MET A 93 -25.86 10.02 21.69
N ILE A 94 -26.47 10.98 20.98
CA ILE A 94 -27.37 11.97 21.59
C ILE A 94 -28.57 11.30 22.27
N ASP A 95 -29.26 10.37 21.60
CA ASP A 95 -30.44 9.72 22.17
C ASP A 95 -30.13 8.81 23.37
N PRO A 96 -29.11 7.92 23.31
CA PRO A 96 -28.67 7.15 24.47
C PRO A 96 -28.34 8.02 25.70
N ILE A 97 -27.56 9.09 25.51
CA ILE A 97 -27.17 9.97 26.61
C ILE A 97 -28.35 10.81 27.12
N ARG A 98 -29.26 11.25 26.25
CA ARG A 98 -30.51 11.91 26.67
C ARG A 98 -31.32 11.02 27.62
N LYS A 99 -31.48 9.75 27.25
CA LYS A 99 -32.19 8.78 28.09
C LYS A 99 -31.45 8.50 29.40
N ALA A 100 -30.12 8.51 29.39
CA ALA A 100 -29.32 8.38 30.62
C ALA A 100 -29.49 9.58 31.58
N LEU A 101 -29.57 10.80 31.05
CA LEU A 101 -29.82 12.01 31.85
C LEU A 101 -31.21 12.05 32.50
N GLN A 102 -32.17 11.36 31.89
CA GLN A 102 -33.56 11.23 32.36
C GLN A 102 -33.81 9.87 33.03
N TYR A 103 -32.75 9.14 33.39
CA TYR A 103 -32.90 7.78 33.92
C TYR A 103 -33.32 7.80 35.39
N ASP A 104 -34.63 7.74 35.63
CA ASP A 104 -35.19 7.84 36.99
C ASP A 104 -34.95 6.59 37.85
N LYS A 105 -34.55 5.47 37.24
CA LYS A 105 -34.35 4.19 37.94
C LYS A 105 -33.03 4.10 38.70
N SER A 106 -32.04 4.93 38.36
CA SER A 106 -30.72 4.91 39.00
C SER A 106 -30.10 6.31 39.02
N SER A 107 -29.81 6.82 40.22
CA SER A 107 -29.10 8.08 40.40
C SER A 107 -27.69 8.03 39.82
N ASP A 108 -27.05 6.87 39.84
CA ASP A 108 -25.64 6.72 39.47
C ASP A 108 -25.44 6.81 37.96
N VAL A 109 -26.32 6.17 37.18
CA VAL A 109 -26.38 6.30 35.72
C VAL A 109 -26.57 7.77 35.32
N LYS A 110 -27.49 8.48 36.00
CA LYS A 110 -27.77 9.89 35.77
C LYS A 110 -26.59 10.79 36.14
N ASN A 111 -25.98 10.57 37.30
CA ASN A 111 -24.80 11.30 37.77
C ASN A 111 -23.62 11.12 36.80
N LYS A 112 -23.42 9.91 36.28
CA LYS A 112 -22.37 9.62 35.32
C LYS A 112 -22.58 10.31 33.97
N ALA A 113 -23.83 10.36 33.49
CA ALA A 113 -24.17 11.11 32.28
C ALA A 113 -23.98 12.64 32.49
N ILE A 114 -24.29 13.16 33.68
CA ILE A 114 -24.03 14.56 34.05
C ILE A 114 -22.52 14.85 34.04
N GLU A 115 -21.72 13.97 34.62
CA GLU A 115 -20.26 14.07 34.62
C GLU A 115 -19.70 14.13 33.19
N LEU A 116 -20.21 13.28 32.29
CA LEU A 116 -19.76 13.25 30.89
C LEU A 116 -20.07 14.57 30.19
N MET A 117 -21.29 15.08 30.34
CA MET A 117 -21.68 16.37 29.76
C MET A 117 -20.87 17.54 30.33
N GLY A 118 -20.55 17.50 31.63
CA GLY A 118 -19.66 18.46 32.28
C GLY A 118 -18.24 18.42 31.70
N TYR A 119 -17.72 17.23 31.43
CA TYR A 119 -16.40 17.04 30.83
C TYR A 119 -16.35 17.49 29.36
N LEU A 120 -17.34 17.14 28.53
CA LEU A 120 -17.43 17.60 27.14
C LEU A 120 -17.50 19.13 27.06
N LYS A 121 -18.19 19.75 28.01
CA LYS A 121 -18.22 21.21 28.14
C LYS A 121 -16.82 21.79 28.36
N GLN A 122 -16.01 21.18 29.24
CA GLN A 122 -14.63 21.60 29.48
C GLN A 122 -13.75 21.40 28.24
N LEU A 123 -13.90 20.29 27.51
CA LEU A 123 -13.14 20.05 26.27
C LEU A 123 -13.37 21.15 25.22
N LEU A 124 -14.60 21.65 25.11
CA LEU A 124 -14.92 22.72 24.18
C LEU A 124 -14.26 24.05 24.54
N GLU A 125 -13.88 24.28 25.80
CA GLU A 125 -13.15 25.48 26.21
C GLU A 125 -11.76 25.56 25.55
N ILE A 126 -11.12 24.41 25.28
CA ILE A 126 -9.77 24.32 24.70
C ILE A 126 -9.71 24.97 23.30
N PRO A 127 -10.46 24.50 22.27
CA PRO A 127 -10.39 25.10 20.94
C PRO A 127 -10.96 26.52 20.91
N LEU A 128 -11.93 26.86 21.77
CA LEU A 128 -12.45 28.23 21.84
C LEU A 128 -11.44 29.22 22.42
N THR A 129 -10.67 28.80 23.43
CA THR A 129 -9.56 29.59 23.98
C THR A 129 -8.45 29.74 22.95
N TRP A 130 -8.10 28.65 22.26
CA TRP A 130 -7.10 28.69 21.18
C TRP A 130 -7.50 29.63 20.04
N LEU A 131 -8.76 29.60 19.60
CA LEU A 131 -9.31 30.50 18.57
C LEU A 131 -9.43 31.96 19.03
N SER A 132 -9.43 32.22 20.34
CA SER A 132 -9.48 33.58 20.90
C SER A 132 -8.09 34.19 21.06
N LEU A 133 -7.07 33.35 21.30
CA LEU A 133 -5.68 33.77 21.48
C LEU A 133 -4.87 33.81 20.17
N ASN A 134 -5.23 32.98 19.18
CA ASN A 134 -4.49 32.89 17.91
C ASN A 134 -5.24 33.53 16.75
N GLN A 135 -4.50 34.19 15.86
CA GLN A 135 -5.04 34.67 14.60
C GLN A 135 -5.05 33.53 13.58
N LEU A 136 -6.16 33.36 12.87
CA LEU A 136 -6.25 32.44 11.73
C LEU A 136 -5.31 32.90 10.61
N PRO A 137 -4.73 31.98 9.82
CA PRO A 137 -3.91 32.33 8.67
C PRO A 137 -4.67 33.26 7.70
N SER A 138 -3.98 34.28 7.18
CA SER A 138 -4.55 35.25 6.23
C SER A 138 -5.00 34.65 4.90
N THR A 139 -4.68 33.37 4.65
CA THR A 139 -5.10 32.60 3.48
C THR A 139 -6.54 32.07 3.59
N MET A 140 -7.18 32.18 4.75
CA MET A 140 -8.56 31.73 4.97
C MET A 140 -9.58 32.82 4.65
N ASN A 141 -10.68 32.44 4.00
CA ASN A 141 -11.75 33.35 3.60
C ASN A 141 -12.76 33.67 4.74
N PHE A 142 -12.46 33.29 5.98
CA PHE A 142 -13.36 33.46 7.11
C PHE A 142 -12.63 33.86 8.41
N THR A 143 -13.35 34.49 9.32
CA THR A 143 -12.81 34.95 10.62
C THR A 143 -13.01 33.93 11.74
N SER A 144 -12.28 34.10 12.84
CA SER A 144 -12.42 33.26 14.05
C SER A 144 -13.85 33.33 14.60
N ASP A 145 -14.48 34.51 14.53
CA ASP A 145 -15.86 34.69 14.99
C ASP A 145 -16.88 33.97 14.10
N GLN A 146 -16.67 33.96 12.77
CA GLN A 146 -17.50 33.18 11.85
C GLN A 146 -17.39 31.67 12.14
N LEU A 147 -16.18 31.19 12.46
CA LEU A 147 -15.94 29.79 12.81
C LEU A 147 -16.60 29.44 14.14
N LYS A 148 -16.46 30.29 15.17
CA LYS A 148 -17.14 30.13 16.47
C LYS A 148 -18.66 30.07 16.32
N MET A 149 -19.24 30.95 15.50
CA MET A 149 -20.68 30.93 15.19
C MET A 149 -21.12 29.61 14.55
N LYS A 150 -20.33 29.07 13.61
CA LYS A 150 -20.63 27.79 12.96
C LYS A 150 -20.52 26.60 13.91
N ILE A 151 -19.50 26.60 14.77
CA ILE A 151 -19.35 25.59 15.84
C ILE A 151 -20.55 25.66 16.79
N GLU A 152 -21.00 26.86 17.18
CA GLU A 152 -22.18 27.03 18.04
C GLU A 152 -23.44 26.42 17.42
N LEU A 153 -23.66 26.63 16.11
CA LEU A 153 -24.80 26.03 15.39
C LEU A 153 -24.75 24.50 15.42
N LEU A 154 -23.59 23.90 15.17
CA LEU A 154 -23.42 22.44 15.20
C LEU A 154 -23.60 21.85 16.60
N ILE A 155 -23.22 22.59 17.64
CA ILE A 155 -23.43 22.16 19.03
C ILE A 155 -24.93 22.15 19.35
N ARG A 156 -25.71 23.11 18.88
CA ARG A 156 -27.18 23.11 19.10
C ARG A 156 -27.83 21.82 18.62
N GLU A 157 -27.33 21.24 17.54
CA GLU A 157 -27.81 19.97 16.98
C GLU A 157 -27.33 18.74 17.76
N ARG A 158 -26.24 18.87 18.54
CA ARG A 158 -25.54 17.75 19.21
C ARG A 158 -25.73 17.67 20.73
N ILE A 159 -26.49 18.58 21.33
CA ILE A 159 -26.76 18.59 22.77
C ILE A 159 -28.10 17.87 23.08
N PRO A 160 -28.13 16.95 24.08
CA PRO A 160 -29.29 16.11 24.35
C PRO A 160 -30.47 16.82 25.05
N ASP A 161 -30.23 17.87 25.84
CA ASP A 161 -31.23 18.58 26.68
C ASP A 161 -31.06 20.11 26.57
N SER A 162 -32.18 20.85 26.57
CA SER A 162 -32.23 22.31 26.57
C SER A 162 -31.52 22.95 27.76
N ARG A 163 -31.48 22.27 28.92
CA ARG A 163 -30.71 22.73 30.10
C ARG A 163 -29.21 22.76 29.81
N TRP A 164 -28.67 21.68 29.24
CA TRP A 164 -27.27 21.62 28.83
C TRP A 164 -26.98 22.61 27.70
N LEU A 165 -27.93 22.84 26.80
CA LEU A 165 -27.75 23.80 25.73
C LEU A 165 -27.47 25.21 26.26
N VAL A 166 -28.20 25.64 27.31
CA VAL A 166 -27.94 26.91 27.99
C VAL A 166 -26.56 26.94 28.61
N HIS A 167 -26.08 25.83 29.19
CA HIS A 167 -24.74 25.76 29.78
C HIS A 167 -23.62 25.86 28.74
N PHE A 168 -23.79 25.26 27.56
CA PHE A 168 -22.83 25.35 26.46
C PHE A 168 -22.87 26.74 25.79
N GLN A 169 -24.06 27.33 25.57
CA GLN A 169 -24.18 28.68 25.03
C GLN A 169 -23.54 29.76 25.92
N LYS A 170 -23.52 29.57 27.24
CA LYS A 170 -22.80 30.47 28.15
C LYS A 170 -21.29 30.49 27.91
N LEU A 171 -20.70 29.43 27.35
CA LEU A 171 -19.26 29.41 27.03
C LEU A 171 -18.91 30.34 25.87
N PHE A 172 -19.72 30.38 24.82
CA PHE A 172 -19.51 31.26 23.67
C PHE A 172 -19.63 32.76 24.02
N LYS A 173 -20.28 33.07 25.15
CA LYS A 173 -20.44 34.43 25.67
C LYS A 173 -19.37 34.82 26.70
N LYS A 174 -18.49 33.88 27.10
CA LYS A 174 -17.43 34.11 28.08
C LYS A 174 -16.16 34.55 27.36
N ASN A 175 -15.42 35.50 27.94
CA ASN A 175 -14.08 35.84 27.45
C ASN A 175 -13.12 34.72 27.85
N LEU A 176 -12.71 33.90 26.88
CA LEU A 176 -11.83 32.75 27.06
C LEU A 176 -10.40 33.12 26.68
N ASN A 177 -9.68 33.72 27.63
CA ASN A 177 -8.33 34.27 27.43
C ASN A 177 -7.28 33.62 28.35
N ASP A 178 -7.56 32.46 28.93
CA ASP A 178 -6.64 31.82 29.88
C ASP A 178 -5.67 30.87 29.14
N PRO A 179 -4.39 31.27 28.95
CA PRO A 179 -3.42 30.44 28.24
C PRO A 179 -3.04 29.17 29.01
N ILE A 180 -3.34 29.08 30.31
CA ILE A 180 -3.02 27.91 31.15
C ILE A 180 -3.73 26.66 30.62
N LEU A 181 -4.93 26.81 30.05
CA LEU A 181 -5.71 25.72 29.45
C LEU A 181 -5.06 25.10 28.20
N LEU A 182 -4.03 25.76 27.62
CA LEU A 182 -3.32 25.30 26.43
C LEU A 182 -1.95 24.69 26.74
N ILE A 183 -1.47 24.76 28.00
CA ILE A 183 -0.13 24.28 28.39
C ILE A 183 0.04 22.77 28.16
N ASP A 184 -1.02 21.99 28.39
CA ASP A 184 -1.01 20.54 28.24
C ASP A 184 -1.26 20.07 26.80
N GLN A 185 -1.37 20.99 25.84
CA GLN A 185 -1.60 20.65 24.43
C GLN A 185 -0.29 20.28 23.75
N VAL A 186 -0.30 19.16 23.03
CA VAL A 186 0.81 18.74 22.17
C VAL A 186 0.80 19.64 20.94
N VAL A 187 1.58 20.73 20.95
CA VAL A 187 1.85 21.54 19.77
C VAL A 187 3.19 21.07 19.21
N SER A 188 3.21 20.54 17.98
CA SER A 188 4.47 20.16 17.35
C SER A 188 5.36 21.41 17.18
N SER A 189 6.42 21.53 18.00
CA SER A 189 7.52 22.43 17.73
C SER A 189 8.24 21.94 16.48
N THR A 190 8.17 22.73 15.41
CA THR A 190 8.85 22.51 14.13
C THR A 190 10.36 22.74 14.24
N ASP A 191 11.04 22.19 15.26
CA ASP A 191 12.48 22.39 15.52
C ASP A 191 13.14 21.14 16.13
N GLN A 192 12.85 19.95 15.60
CA GLN A 192 13.78 18.83 15.72
C GLN A 192 14.17 18.40 14.33
N SER A 193 15.40 18.76 13.99
CA SER A 193 16.22 18.23 12.91
C SER A 193 15.94 16.74 12.72
N GLU A 194 15.19 16.39 11.67
CA GLU A 194 15.36 15.12 11.01
C GLU A 194 16.86 14.98 10.66
N PRO A 195 17.51 13.84 10.92
CA PRO A 195 18.84 13.62 10.38
C PRO A 195 18.71 13.77 8.86
N GLU A 196 19.48 14.69 8.29
CA GLU A 196 19.56 14.95 6.86
C GLU A 196 19.46 13.62 6.12
N GLU A 197 18.30 13.38 5.50
CA GLU A 197 18.22 12.46 4.39
C GLU A 197 19.27 12.95 3.41
N VAL A 198 20.33 12.16 3.25
CA VAL A 198 21.19 12.27 2.08
C VAL A 198 20.26 12.05 0.91
N SER A 199 19.75 13.16 0.37
CA SER A 199 18.93 13.19 -0.81
C SER A 199 19.81 12.67 -1.94
N GLU A 200 19.73 11.38 -2.22
CA GLU A 200 20.17 10.83 -3.49
C GLU A 200 19.40 11.61 -4.57
N GLU A 201 20.13 12.39 -5.35
CA GLU A 201 19.60 13.26 -6.40
C GLU A 201 18.61 12.47 -7.27
N ALA A 202 17.32 12.73 -7.08
CA ALA A 202 16.29 12.20 -7.95
C ALA A 202 16.54 12.74 -9.37
N ILE A 203 16.79 11.83 -10.31
CA ILE A 203 16.97 12.15 -11.73
C ILE A 203 15.73 12.91 -12.19
N LYS A 204 15.89 14.19 -12.54
CA LYS A 204 14.78 15.03 -12.94
C LYS A 204 14.25 14.54 -14.28
N ILE A 205 12.92 14.57 -14.46
CA ILE A 205 12.23 14.17 -15.70
C ILE A 205 12.82 14.90 -16.92
N GLU A 206 13.27 16.14 -16.73
CA GLU A 206 13.95 16.94 -17.75
C GLU A 206 15.25 16.30 -18.25
N ASP A 207 16.05 15.66 -17.39
CA ASP A 207 17.29 14.99 -17.79
C ASP A 207 17.01 13.73 -18.63
N MET A 208 15.92 13.01 -18.32
CA MET A 208 15.50 11.82 -19.06
C MET A 208 14.93 12.16 -20.45
N VAL A 209 14.14 13.23 -20.55
CA VAL A 209 13.60 13.72 -21.85
C VAL A 209 14.72 14.25 -22.73
N ASN A 210 15.65 15.03 -22.17
CA ASN A 210 16.82 15.54 -22.89
C ASN A 210 17.72 14.40 -23.41
N SER A 211 17.93 13.33 -22.62
CA SER A 211 18.69 12.14 -23.06
C SER A 211 18.03 11.42 -24.25
N ILE A 212 16.70 11.28 -24.25
CA ILE A 212 15.95 10.60 -25.34
C ILE A 212 15.97 11.42 -26.63
N GLU A 213 15.80 12.74 -26.55
CA GLU A 213 15.89 13.61 -27.73
C GLU A 213 17.29 13.66 -28.32
N GLN A 214 18.32 13.67 -27.46
CA GLN A 214 19.72 13.63 -27.90
C GLN A 214 20.07 12.30 -28.57
N SER A 215 19.64 11.17 -27.99
CA SER A 215 19.89 9.83 -28.56
C SER A 215 19.07 9.54 -29.83
N LEU A 216 17.94 10.20 -30.06
CA LEU A 216 17.25 10.19 -31.37
C LEU A 216 18.04 10.93 -32.46
N ASN A 217 18.77 11.98 -32.08
CA ASN A 217 19.61 12.74 -33.00
C ASN A 217 20.91 12.02 -33.39
N ASP A 218 21.27 10.94 -32.70
CA ASP A 218 22.42 10.09 -33.04
C ASP A 218 22.07 9.01 -34.09
N LEU A 219 20.78 8.80 -34.39
CA LEU A 219 20.34 7.84 -35.40
C LEU A 219 20.46 8.39 -36.83
N PRO A 220 20.71 7.52 -37.84
CA PRO A 220 20.68 7.90 -39.26
C PRO A 220 19.41 8.64 -39.64
N GLU A 221 19.53 9.57 -40.58
CA GLU A 221 18.43 10.45 -41.02
C GLU A 221 17.21 9.66 -41.52
N GLU A 222 17.45 8.55 -42.21
CA GLU A 222 16.42 7.63 -42.70
C GLU A 222 15.56 7.04 -41.56
N ILE A 223 16.20 6.56 -40.48
CA ILE A 223 15.53 5.99 -39.32
C ILE A 223 14.80 7.08 -38.52
N ARG A 224 15.46 8.23 -38.35
CA ARG A 224 14.93 9.38 -37.61
C ARG A 224 13.68 9.95 -38.29
N LYS A 225 13.67 10.05 -39.61
CA LYS A 225 12.53 10.53 -40.40
C LYS A 225 11.32 9.62 -40.20
N VAL A 226 11.53 8.30 -40.25
CA VAL A 226 10.47 7.31 -40.00
C VAL A 226 9.92 7.39 -38.58
N PHE A 227 10.77 7.47 -37.56
CA PHE A 227 10.31 7.60 -36.17
C PHE A 227 9.56 8.92 -35.90
N LYS A 228 10.04 10.06 -36.44
CA LYS A 228 9.36 11.36 -36.31
C LYS A 228 8.01 11.41 -37.06
N ASN A 229 7.91 10.79 -38.23
CA ASN A 229 6.65 10.70 -38.97
C ASN A 229 5.62 9.85 -38.21
N LEU A 230 6.06 8.74 -37.61
CA LEU A 230 5.21 7.89 -36.77
C LEU A 230 4.71 8.64 -35.52
N GLU A 231 5.56 9.41 -34.86
CA GLU A 231 5.16 10.18 -33.68
C GLU A 231 4.04 11.19 -33.97
N LYS A 232 4.14 11.89 -35.10
CA LYS A 232 3.08 12.83 -35.55
C LYS A 232 1.75 12.13 -35.83
N SER A 233 1.79 10.89 -36.34
CA SER A 233 0.59 10.11 -36.63
C SER A 233 -0.05 9.48 -35.39
N VAL A 234 0.73 9.13 -34.37
CA VAL A 234 0.22 8.52 -33.12
C VAL A 234 -0.50 9.55 -32.24
N SER A 235 -0.23 10.85 -32.40
CA SER A 235 -0.85 11.93 -31.62
C SER A 235 -2.15 12.52 -32.21
N GLY A 236 -2.59 12.12 -33.40
CA GLY A 236 -3.77 12.67 -34.09
C GLY A 236 -4.94 11.69 -34.21
N ASP A 237 -6.17 12.20 -34.21
CA ASP A 237 -7.40 11.43 -34.46
C ASP A 237 -7.36 10.81 -35.88
N CYS A 238 -6.97 9.53 -35.96
CA CYS A 238 -6.71 8.84 -37.21
C CYS A 238 -7.99 8.20 -37.80
N ASN A 239 -8.86 9.00 -38.42
CA ASN A 239 -9.90 8.48 -39.30
C ASN A 239 -9.48 8.41 -40.78
N ASN A 240 -8.38 9.08 -41.18
CA ASN A 240 -7.78 8.98 -42.51
C ASN A 240 -6.25 8.91 -42.39
N LEU A 241 -5.65 7.76 -42.72
CA LEU A 241 -4.20 7.59 -42.79
C LEU A 241 -3.66 8.31 -44.04
N SER A 242 -2.66 9.17 -43.89
CA SER A 242 -2.00 9.81 -45.05
C SER A 242 -1.15 8.79 -45.84
N ALA A 243 -0.92 9.06 -47.13
CA ALA A 243 -0.05 8.24 -47.98
C ALA A 243 1.35 8.06 -47.36
N ASP A 244 1.88 9.11 -46.73
CA ASP A 244 3.17 9.10 -46.03
C ASP A 244 3.25 8.04 -44.92
N VAL A 245 2.14 7.79 -44.20
CA VAL A 245 2.11 6.77 -43.13
C VAL A 245 2.12 5.37 -43.72
N ILE A 246 1.44 5.15 -44.85
CA ILE A 246 1.44 3.86 -45.56
C ILE A 246 2.83 3.54 -46.10
N ASP A 247 3.52 4.52 -46.69
CA ASP A 247 4.90 4.36 -47.16
C ASP A 247 5.85 4.07 -46.00
N THR A 248 5.69 4.77 -44.88
CA THR A 248 6.46 4.53 -43.64
C THR A 248 6.25 3.11 -43.10
N ILE A 249 5.02 2.57 -43.16
CA ILE A 249 4.71 1.20 -42.75
C ILE A 249 5.41 0.18 -43.68
N ASN A 250 5.48 0.46 -44.98
CA ASN A 250 6.10 -0.42 -45.96
C ASN A 250 7.64 -0.47 -45.87
N GLU A 251 8.30 0.64 -45.51
CA GLU A 251 9.76 0.70 -45.32
C GLU A 251 10.23 0.00 -44.04
N LEU A 252 9.32 -0.18 -43.07
CA LEU A 252 9.68 -0.58 -41.72
C LEU A 252 10.34 -1.96 -41.57
N PRO A 253 10.00 -3.02 -42.32
CA PRO A 253 10.69 -4.31 -42.21
C PRO A 253 12.22 -4.19 -42.44
N GLY A 254 12.62 -3.31 -43.38
CA GLY A 254 14.02 -3.01 -43.65
C GLY A 254 14.67 -2.25 -42.49
N ILE A 255 13.98 -1.22 -42.00
CA ILE A 255 14.44 -0.37 -40.89
C ILE A 255 14.57 -1.17 -39.60
N THR A 256 13.57 -1.99 -39.25
CA THR A 256 13.59 -2.86 -38.06
C THR A 256 14.83 -3.76 -38.04
N LYS A 257 15.17 -4.35 -39.18
CA LYS A 257 16.35 -5.20 -39.33
C LYS A 257 17.65 -4.40 -39.16
N SER A 258 17.71 -3.19 -39.71
CA SER A 258 18.85 -2.27 -39.55
C SER A 258 19.01 -1.83 -38.10
N CYS A 259 17.91 -1.44 -37.45
CA CYS A 259 17.83 -1.08 -36.04
C CYS A 259 18.39 -2.18 -35.13
N PHE A 260 17.93 -3.43 -35.26
CA PHE A 260 18.45 -4.51 -34.41
C PHE A 260 19.90 -4.89 -34.72
N LYS A 261 20.37 -4.70 -35.95
CA LYS A 261 21.74 -5.08 -36.34
C LYS A 261 22.77 -4.04 -35.93
N HIS A 262 22.44 -2.75 -36.00
CA HIS A 262 23.40 -1.65 -35.86
C HIS A 262 23.13 -0.74 -34.65
N TYR A 263 21.89 -0.72 -34.13
CA TYR A 263 21.45 0.23 -33.12
C TYR A 263 20.71 -0.44 -31.96
N SER A 264 20.96 -1.73 -31.70
CA SER A 264 20.32 -2.50 -30.63
C SER A 264 20.68 -2.05 -29.22
N ASN A 265 21.72 -1.23 -29.04
CA ASN A 265 22.09 -0.68 -27.75
C ASN A 265 21.39 0.65 -27.44
N TYR A 266 20.60 1.20 -28.37
CA TYR A 266 19.94 2.49 -28.20
C TYR A 266 18.52 2.29 -27.63
N PRO A 267 18.21 2.80 -26.41
CA PRO A 267 16.90 2.61 -25.77
C PRO A 267 15.74 3.14 -26.62
N VAL A 268 15.96 4.28 -27.29
CA VAL A 268 14.99 4.96 -28.15
C VAL A 268 14.45 4.06 -29.26
N VAL A 269 15.27 3.15 -29.80
CA VAL A 269 14.85 2.21 -30.85
C VAL A 269 13.70 1.32 -30.36
N TYR A 270 13.80 0.76 -29.15
CA TYR A 270 12.76 -0.10 -28.60
C TYR A 270 11.51 0.68 -28.24
N GLN A 271 11.65 1.92 -27.75
CA GLN A 271 10.52 2.80 -27.45
C GLN A 271 9.66 3.07 -28.69
N TYR A 272 10.28 3.49 -29.81
CA TYR A 272 9.54 3.79 -31.04
C TYR A 272 8.98 2.53 -31.70
N LEU A 273 9.74 1.43 -31.71
CA LEU A 273 9.21 0.16 -32.21
C LEU A 273 8.03 -0.37 -31.37
N SER A 274 8.03 -0.15 -30.05
CA SER A 274 6.92 -0.50 -29.16
C SER A 274 5.68 0.34 -29.47
N LYS A 275 5.82 1.67 -29.54
CA LYS A 275 4.73 2.59 -29.95
C LYS A 275 4.16 2.19 -31.32
N PHE A 276 5.02 1.79 -32.24
CA PHE A 276 4.62 1.39 -33.58
C PHE A 276 3.81 0.08 -33.61
N ILE A 277 4.28 -0.97 -32.94
CA ILE A 277 3.54 -2.24 -32.87
C ILE A 277 2.16 -2.00 -32.26
N HIS A 278 2.10 -1.21 -31.20
CA HIS A 278 0.85 -0.81 -30.58
C HIS A 278 -0.09 -0.10 -31.56
N PHE A 279 0.42 0.88 -32.32
CA PHE A 279 -0.34 1.59 -33.34
C PHE A 279 -0.85 0.66 -34.45
N LEU A 280 -0.02 -0.24 -34.99
CA LEU A 280 -0.44 -1.15 -36.05
C LEU A 280 -1.58 -2.08 -35.64
N TYR A 281 -1.54 -2.59 -34.41
CA TYR A 281 -2.45 -3.66 -33.98
C TYR A 281 -3.69 -3.17 -33.25
N ASN A 282 -3.72 -1.90 -32.83
CA ASN A 282 -4.93 -1.28 -32.28
C ASN A 282 -5.78 -0.56 -33.33
N ASN A 283 -5.23 -0.24 -34.50
CA ASN A 283 -5.98 0.33 -35.61
C ASN A 283 -6.60 -0.76 -36.47
N THR A 284 -7.90 -0.98 -36.31
CA THR A 284 -8.68 -2.00 -37.05
C THR A 284 -8.80 -1.72 -38.55
N SER A 285 -8.50 -0.49 -38.98
CA SER A 285 -8.54 -0.04 -40.38
C SER A 285 -7.29 -0.42 -41.19
N LEU A 286 -6.22 -0.90 -40.55
CA LEU A 286 -4.96 -1.26 -41.21
C LEU A 286 -4.92 -2.75 -41.58
N ILE A 287 -4.62 -3.03 -42.86
CA ILE A 287 -4.24 -4.38 -43.28
C ILE A 287 -2.81 -4.62 -42.80
N VAL A 288 -2.67 -5.35 -41.68
CA VAL A 288 -1.35 -5.60 -41.08
C VAL A 288 -0.58 -6.64 -41.91
N LEU A 289 0.26 -6.15 -42.83
CA LEU A 289 1.15 -6.98 -43.66
C LEU A 289 2.28 -7.63 -42.86
N TYR A 290 2.71 -6.99 -41.77
CA TYR A 290 3.92 -7.39 -41.05
C TYR A 290 3.61 -8.04 -39.70
N LYS A 291 3.80 -9.37 -39.62
CA LYS A 291 3.40 -10.19 -38.46
C LYS A 291 4.35 -10.01 -37.26
N PRO A 292 3.87 -10.09 -36.00
CA PRO A 292 4.70 -9.88 -34.79
C PRO A 292 5.82 -10.92 -34.67
N LYS A 293 5.59 -12.11 -35.24
CA LYS A 293 6.58 -13.18 -35.34
C LYS A 293 7.85 -12.76 -36.08
N ILE A 294 7.76 -11.83 -37.04
CA ILE A 294 8.92 -11.38 -37.83
C ILE A 294 9.77 -10.40 -37.02
N PHE A 295 9.15 -9.47 -36.29
CA PHE A 295 9.84 -8.61 -35.31
C PHE A 295 10.60 -9.46 -34.31
N PHE A 296 9.92 -10.42 -33.69
CA PHE A 296 10.51 -11.26 -32.65
C PHE A 296 11.65 -12.15 -33.16
N LYS A 297 11.51 -12.75 -34.35
CA LYS A 297 12.60 -13.51 -34.97
C LYS A 297 13.81 -12.64 -35.32
N SER A 298 13.57 -11.39 -35.74
CA SER A 298 14.65 -10.45 -36.06
C SER A 298 15.37 -10.01 -34.79
N LEU A 299 14.63 -9.74 -33.72
CA LEU A 299 15.18 -9.46 -32.39
C LEU A 299 16.12 -10.58 -31.94
N LEU A 300 15.64 -11.83 -31.91
CA LEU A 300 16.45 -13.00 -31.49
C LEU A 300 17.68 -13.25 -32.38
N LYS A 301 17.65 -12.83 -33.64
CA LYS A 301 18.75 -13.03 -34.57
C LYS A 301 19.91 -12.06 -34.34
N TYR A 302 19.61 -10.80 -34.04
CA TYR A 302 20.62 -9.73 -33.98
C TYR A 302 20.93 -9.25 -32.57
N VAL A 303 20.02 -9.47 -31.61
CA VAL A 303 20.17 -9.02 -30.22
C VAL A 303 20.44 -10.23 -29.33
N ASN A 304 21.57 -10.20 -28.63
CA ASN A 304 21.81 -11.15 -27.55
C ASN A 304 20.98 -10.72 -26.33
N LEU A 305 19.78 -11.29 -26.20
CA LEU A 305 18.90 -10.99 -25.07
C LEU A 305 19.55 -11.37 -23.74
N THR A 306 20.41 -12.40 -23.69
CA THR A 306 21.01 -12.87 -22.43
C THR A 306 21.91 -11.80 -21.81
N THR A 307 22.71 -11.11 -22.62
CA THR A 307 23.59 -10.05 -22.17
C THR A 307 22.79 -8.84 -21.70
N VAL A 308 21.77 -8.43 -22.45
CA VAL A 308 20.96 -7.26 -22.08
C VAL A 308 20.08 -7.54 -20.86
N LEU A 309 19.57 -8.76 -20.69
CA LEU A 309 18.73 -9.13 -19.54
C LEU A 309 19.55 -9.18 -18.23
N PHE A 310 20.82 -9.57 -18.31
CA PHE A 310 21.63 -9.94 -17.14
C PHE A 310 22.84 -9.06 -16.87
N THR A 311 23.05 -7.96 -17.60
CA THR A 311 23.97 -6.91 -17.17
C THR A 311 23.54 -6.44 -15.77
N ASN A 312 24.40 -6.64 -14.77
CA ASN A 312 24.05 -6.27 -13.40
C ASN A 312 24.12 -4.74 -13.26
N VAL A 313 22.97 -4.06 -13.33
CA VAL A 313 22.83 -2.72 -12.75
C VAL A 313 22.56 -2.93 -11.26
N THR A 314 23.58 -3.37 -10.52
CA THR A 314 23.53 -3.36 -9.06
C THR A 314 23.93 -1.97 -8.59
N LEU A 315 22.95 -1.09 -8.42
CA LEU A 315 23.13 0.22 -7.76
C LEU A 315 23.64 0.10 -6.31
N GLN A 316 23.71 -1.11 -5.75
CA GLN A 316 24.00 -1.32 -4.34
C GLN A 316 25.48 -1.48 -3.99
N HIS A 317 26.40 -1.78 -4.93
CA HIS A 317 27.83 -1.86 -4.58
C HIS A 317 28.79 -1.60 -5.77
N GLN A 318 29.71 -0.63 -5.55
CA GLN A 318 31.00 -0.33 -6.24
C GLN A 318 30.99 0.64 -7.44
N PRO A 319 32.18 1.11 -7.88
CA PRO A 319 33.19 1.94 -7.22
C PRO A 319 33.08 3.40 -7.72
N MET A 320 33.69 4.34 -7.03
CA MET A 320 33.54 5.82 -7.17
C MET A 320 33.87 6.44 -8.57
N ASN A 321 34.07 5.65 -9.63
CA ASN A 321 34.62 6.10 -10.92
C ASN A 321 33.77 5.74 -12.16
N ALA A 322 32.57 5.14 -12.04
CA ALA A 322 31.70 4.92 -13.21
C ALA A 322 30.89 6.20 -13.53
N LYS A 323 30.94 6.65 -14.80
CA LYS A 323 30.19 7.83 -15.25
C LYS A 323 28.69 7.55 -15.16
N ILE A 324 27.96 8.38 -14.40
CA ILE A 324 26.50 8.34 -14.19
C ILE A 324 25.65 8.13 -15.48
N PRO A 325 25.99 8.71 -16.65
CA PRO A 325 25.24 8.50 -17.90
C PRO A 325 25.13 7.05 -18.36
N THR A 326 26.17 6.24 -18.17
CA THR A 326 26.23 4.87 -18.74
C THR A 326 25.28 3.91 -18.01
N ILE A 327 25.01 4.17 -16.73
CA ILE A 327 24.11 3.36 -15.89
C ILE A 327 22.64 3.65 -16.22
N LEU A 328 22.32 4.92 -16.47
CA LEU A 328 20.97 5.35 -16.85
C LEU A 328 20.55 4.78 -18.21
N ASP A 329 21.47 4.81 -19.18
CA ASP A 329 21.23 4.27 -20.52
C ASP A 329 20.99 2.76 -20.50
N GLU A 330 21.70 1.99 -19.68
CA GLU A 330 21.48 0.54 -19.53
C GLU A 330 20.12 0.21 -18.88
N HIS A 331 19.71 0.98 -17.86
CA HIS A 331 18.40 0.80 -17.24
C HIS A 331 17.26 1.11 -18.22
N LEU A 332 17.35 2.24 -18.93
CA LEU A 332 16.38 2.63 -19.96
C LEU A 332 16.32 1.60 -21.10
N LEU A 333 17.48 1.07 -21.52
CA LEU A 333 17.56 0.03 -22.54
C LEU A 333 16.74 -1.20 -22.13
N LYS A 334 16.91 -1.68 -20.89
CA LYS A 334 16.14 -2.81 -20.35
C LYS A 334 14.65 -2.48 -20.31
N GLU A 335 14.29 -1.32 -19.76
CA GLU A 335 12.88 -0.93 -19.62
C GLU A 335 12.16 -0.91 -20.97
N TYR A 336 12.73 -0.25 -21.98
CA TYR A 336 12.10 -0.19 -23.30
C TYR A 336 12.13 -1.53 -24.04
N LEU A 337 13.18 -2.35 -23.86
CA LEU A 337 13.21 -3.71 -24.40
C LEU A 337 12.07 -4.56 -23.82
N PHE A 338 11.82 -4.51 -22.51
CA PHE A 338 10.73 -5.25 -21.89
C PHE A 338 9.35 -4.71 -22.29
N LYS A 339 9.20 -3.40 -22.45
CA LYS A 339 7.97 -2.80 -23.01
C LYS A 339 7.71 -3.30 -24.43
N PHE A 340 8.74 -3.34 -25.26
CA PHE A 340 8.68 -3.89 -26.62
C PHE A 340 8.30 -5.38 -26.63
N LEU A 341 8.91 -6.19 -25.75
CA LEU A 341 8.55 -7.61 -25.60
C LEU A 341 7.11 -7.79 -25.13
N LEU A 342 6.62 -6.94 -24.23
CA LEU A 342 5.24 -6.96 -23.76
C LEU A 342 4.24 -6.66 -24.89
N GLU A 343 4.52 -5.67 -25.75
CA GLU A 343 3.67 -5.38 -26.91
C GLU A 343 3.66 -6.53 -27.92
N ILE A 344 4.79 -7.18 -28.19
CA ILE A 344 4.80 -8.38 -29.04
C ILE A 344 3.99 -9.51 -28.39
N ALA A 345 4.15 -9.71 -27.08
CA ALA A 345 3.49 -10.78 -26.35
C ALA A 345 1.98 -10.55 -26.23
N SER A 346 1.51 -9.31 -26.11
CA SER A 346 0.07 -8.98 -26.06
C SER A 346 -0.67 -9.42 -27.33
N ILE A 347 -0.01 -9.32 -28.49
CA ILE A 347 -0.56 -9.70 -29.79
C ILE A 347 -0.31 -11.18 -30.11
N ALA A 348 0.92 -11.66 -29.89
CA ALA A 348 1.37 -13.00 -30.29
C ALA A 348 2.06 -13.75 -29.13
N PRO A 349 1.34 -14.04 -28.03
CA PRO A 349 1.92 -14.64 -26.83
C PRO A 349 2.54 -16.01 -27.11
N LYS A 350 1.96 -16.75 -28.06
CA LYS A 350 2.44 -18.08 -28.47
C LYS A 350 3.84 -18.08 -29.09
N VAL A 351 4.24 -16.97 -29.69
CA VAL A 351 5.57 -16.83 -30.28
C VAL A 351 6.58 -16.58 -29.18
N VAL A 352 6.24 -15.72 -28.21
CA VAL A 352 7.14 -15.30 -27.14
C VAL A 352 7.37 -16.45 -26.14
N TYR A 353 6.32 -17.13 -25.66
CA TYR A 353 6.50 -18.20 -24.65
C TYR A 353 7.40 -19.34 -25.13
N ARG A 354 7.39 -19.65 -26.43
CA ARG A 354 8.18 -20.76 -27.00
C ARG A 354 9.68 -20.50 -26.99
N HIS A 355 10.07 -19.24 -26.81
CA HIS A 355 11.45 -18.80 -26.94
C HIS A 355 11.96 -18.10 -25.68
N ILE A 356 11.11 -17.51 -24.84
CA ILE A 356 11.52 -16.88 -23.58
C ILE A 356 10.89 -17.66 -22.42
N PRO A 357 11.67 -18.50 -21.72
CA PRO A 357 11.18 -19.19 -20.53
C PRO A 357 10.92 -18.20 -19.39
N VAL A 358 9.88 -18.45 -18.59
CA VAL A 358 9.47 -17.56 -17.48
C VAL A 358 10.59 -17.33 -16.46
N LEU A 359 11.45 -18.33 -16.23
CA LEU A 359 12.60 -18.23 -15.32
C LEU A 359 13.60 -17.14 -15.73
N TRP A 360 13.73 -16.84 -17.03
CA TRP A 360 14.57 -15.73 -17.50
C TRP A 360 14.01 -14.37 -17.09
N LEU A 361 12.67 -14.24 -17.12
CA LEU A 361 11.98 -13.03 -16.68
C LEU A 361 12.12 -12.85 -15.17
N LEU A 362 11.90 -13.91 -14.39
CA LEU A 362 12.05 -13.86 -12.94
C LEU A 362 13.49 -13.54 -12.51
N ARG A 363 14.49 -13.89 -13.31
CA ARG A 363 15.90 -13.56 -13.01
C ARG A 363 16.19 -12.06 -13.08
N ALA A 364 15.49 -11.35 -13.97
CA ALA A 364 15.58 -9.89 -14.13
C ALA A 364 14.61 -9.12 -13.20
N TYR A 365 13.70 -9.83 -12.52
CA TYR A 365 12.66 -9.26 -11.69
C TYR A 365 13.12 -9.06 -10.24
N ASN A 366 12.93 -7.85 -9.70
CA ASN A 366 13.32 -7.50 -8.32
C ASN A 366 12.13 -7.42 -7.34
N ALA A 367 10.92 -7.73 -7.80
CA ALA A 367 9.70 -7.65 -6.98
C ALA A 367 9.36 -6.27 -6.43
N THR A 368 9.76 -5.20 -7.11
CA THR A 368 9.49 -3.81 -6.75
C THR A 368 8.35 -3.19 -7.55
N MET A 369 7.91 -2.00 -7.13
CA MET A 369 6.94 -1.16 -7.83
C MET A 369 7.55 -0.36 -9.00
N SER A 370 8.79 -0.63 -9.41
CA SER A 370 9.39 0.04 -10.58
C SER A 370 8.64 -0.26 -11.89
N SER A 371 8.71 0.66 -12.86
CA SER A 371 8.07 0.50 -14.18
C SER A 371 8.55 -0.76 -14.91
N LEU A 372 9.85 -1.06 -14.80
CA LEU A 372 10.49 -2.27 -15.30
C LEU A 372 9.87 -3.53 -14.68
N ASP A 373 9.85 -3.62 -13.34
CA ASP A 373 9.31 -4.80 -12.65
C ASP A 373 7.83 -4.99 -12.92
N GLN A 374 7.03 -3.92 -12.96
CA GLN A 374 5.62 -4.01 -13.34
C GLN A 374 5.44 -4.54 -14.78
N THR A 375 6.31 -4.15 -15.70
CA THR A 375 6.31 -4.64 -17.09
C THR A 375 6.68 -6.11 -17.15
N ILE A 376 7.73 -6.52 -16.44
CA ILE A 376 8.16 -7.93 -16.33
C ILE A 376 7.03 -8.76 -15.73
N LEU A 377 6.41 -8.31 -14.65
CA LEU A 377 5.34 -9.02 -13.97
C LEU A 377 4.12 -9.21 -14.88
N LYS A 378 3.71 -8.18 -15.64
CA LYS A 378 2.66 -8.30 -16.67
C LYS A 378 3.03 -9.36 -17.70
N LEU A 379 4.27 -9.36 -18.18
CA LEU A 379 4.76 -10.34 -19.14
C LEU A 379 4.73 -11.76 -18.56
N VAL A 380 5.18 -11.96 -17.32
CA VAL A 380 5.11 -13.25 -16.62
C VAL A 380 3.68 -13.77 -16.55
N TYR A 381 2.72 -12.96 -16.09
CA TYR A 381 1.30 -13.36 -16.04
C TYR A 381 0.74 -13.73 -17.41
N LEU A 382 1.09 -12.94 -18.42
CA LEU A 382 0.62 -13.16 -19.78
C LEU A 382 1.19 -14.46 -20.36
N LEU A 383 2.47 -14.74 -20.17
CA LEU A 383 3.09 -15.98 -20.67
C LEU A 383 2.63 -17.21 -19.89
N GLU A 384 2.49 -17.13 -18.56
CA GLU A 384 2.03 -18.25 -17.73
C GLU A 384 0.64 -18.75 -18.14
N LYS A 385 -0.26 -17.84 -18.58
CA LYS A 385 -1.58 -18.20 -19.12
C LYS A 385 -1.50 -19.15 -20.33
N PHE A 386 -0.43 -19.06 -21.13
CA PHE A 386 -0.23 -19.90 -22.32
C PHE A 386 0.73 -21.07 -22.09
N SER A 387 1.43 -21.12 -20.95
CA SER A 387 2.25 -22.24 -20.49
C SER A 387 1.93 -22.62 -19.04
N PRO A 388 0.70 -23.11 -18.74
CA PRO A 388 0.34 -23.51 -17.38
C PRO A 388 1.27 -24.65 -16.93
N GLY A 389 2.09 -24.39 -15.92
CA GLY A 389 3.09 -25.33 -15.46
C GLY A 389 4.48 -24.74 -15.20
N SER A 390 4.84 -23.62 -15.84
CA SER A 390 6.23 -23.14 -15.76
C SER A 390 6.61 -22.63 -14.36
N LEU A 391 5.69 -21.99 -13.64
CA LEU A 391 5.91 -21.54 -12.27
C LEU A 391 5.46 -22.57 -11.23
N THR A 392 4.46 -23.39 -11.56
CA THR A 392 3.91 -24.40 -10.66
C THR A 392 4.72 -25.71 -10.61
N GLN A 393 5.62 -25.93 -11.57
CA GLN A 393 6.61 -27.02 -11.52
C GLN A 393 7.60 -26.84 -10.37
N SER A 394 7.93 -25.60 -10.00
CA SER A 394 8.72 -25.31 -8.80
C SER A 394 7.81 -25.18 -7.58
N ARG A 395 8.01 -26.05 -6.58
CA ARG A 395 7.28 -26.00 -5.30
C ARG A 395 7.47 -24.69 -4.54
N TYR A 396 8.55 -23.95 -4.80
CA TYR A 396 8.90 -22.71 -4.13
C TYR A 396 9.42 -21.71 -5.17
N ILE A 397 8.78 -20.54 -5.25
CA ILE A 397 9.08 -19.48 -6.23
C ILE A 397 10.29 -18.67 -5.76
N VAL A 398 11.27 -18.48 -6.64
CA VAL A 398 12.48 -17.66 -6.42
C VAL A 398 12.58 -16.64 -7.55
N TRP A 399 13.07 -15.42 -7.26
CA TRP A 399 13.26 -14.35 -8.23
C TRP A 399 14.61 -13.65 -8.03
N GLY A 400 14.96 -12.74 -8.94
CA GLY A 400 16.15 -11.90 -8.89
C GLY A 400 17.45 -12.70 -8.89
N SER A 401 18.49 -12.15 -8.27
CA SER A 401 19.83 -12.75 -8.19
C SER A 401 19.86 -14.12 -7.52
N SER A 402 18.92 -14.40 -6.63
CA SER A 402 18.81 -15.68 -5.94
C SER A 402 18.52 -16.86 -6.88
N LEU A 403 17.95 -16.64 -8.07
CA LEU A 403 17.74 -17.71 -9.06
C LEU A 403 19.05 -18.41 -9.48
N CYS A 404 20.15 -17.68 -9.59
CA CYS A 404 21.45 -18.26 -9.96
C CYS A 404 22.00 -19.28 -8.95
N LYS A 405 21.46 -19.29 -7.72
CA LYS A 405 21.81 -20.31 -6.71
C LYS A 405 21.12 -21.66 -6.96
N HIS A 406 20.05 -21.66 -7.76
CA HIS A 406 19.18 -22.83 -7.99
C HIS A 406 19.15 -23.29 -9.44
N TYR A 407 19.40 -22.38 -10.39
CA TYR A 407 19.31 -22.65 -11.81
C TYR A 407 20.56 -22.19 -12.55
N GLN A 408 21.01 -23.01 -13.49
CA GLN A 408 22.06 -22.66 -14.43
C GLN A 408 21.45 -22.06 -15.70
N PHE A 409 21.96 -20.88 -16.07
CA PHE A 409 21.58 -20.17 -17.29
C PHE A 409 22.73 -20.28 -18.30
N ASP A 410 22.42 -20.65 -19.54
CA ASP A 410 23.39 -20.61 -20.63
C ASP A 410 23.48 -19.18 -21.17
N LEU A 411 24.56 -18.49 -20.82
CA LEU A 411 24.82 -17.09 -21.20
C LEU A 411 25.56 -16.96 -22.53
N GLN A 412 26.06 -18.07 -23.08
CA GLN A 412 27.00 -18.04 -24.20
C GLN A 412 26.30 -18.25 -25.55
N THR A 413 25.04 -18.68 -25.55
CA THR A 413 24.26 -18.89 -26.77
C THR A 413 23.11 -17.87 -26.88
N ASN A 414 22.80 -17.42 -28.09
CA ASN A 414 21.59 -16.62 -28.37
C ASN A 414 20.29 -17.44 -28.22
N ILE A 415 20.39 -18.72 -27.82
CA ILE A 415 19.27 -19.64 -27.68
C ILE A 415 18.91 -19.69 -26.21
N LEU A 416 17.76 -19.08 -25.88
CA LEU A 416 17.19 -19.05 -24.55
C LEU A 416 16.59 -20.42 -24.18
N ASN A 417 17.46 -21.37 -23.86
CA ASN A 417 17.04 -22.69 -23.39
C ASN A 417 16.39 -22.59 -22.00
N HIS A 418 15.55 -23.59 -21.68
CA HIS A 418 15.03 -23.74 -20.33
C HIS A 418 16.21 -23.89 -19.34
N PRO A 419 16.30 -23.03 -18.31
CA PRO A 419 17.37 -23.13 -17.32
C PRO A 419 17.40 -24.50 -16.67
N THR A 420 18.59 -25.06 -16.48
CA THR A 420 18.77 -26.37 -15.84
C THR A 420 18.70 -26.20 -14.33
N LEU A 421 17.82 -26.97 -13.67
CA LEU A 421 17.72 -26.98 -12.22
C LEU A 421 18.97 -27.64 -11.63
N LEU A 422 19.72 -26.90 -10.82
CA LEU A 422 20.86 -27.40 -10.05
C LEU A 422 20.38 -28.03 -8.75
N HIS A 423 19.65 -27.25 -7.95
CA HIS A 423 19.13 -27.68 -6.64
C HIS A 423 17.74 -27.11 -6.41
N GLN A 424 16.82 -27.95 -5.92
CA GLN A 424 15.45 -27.51 -5.62
C GLN A 424 15.47 -26.41 -4.55
N PRO A 425 14.78 -25.27 -4.78
CA PRO A 425 14.54 -24.29 -3.74
C PRO A 425 13.80 -24.95 -2.57
N ASN A 426 14.17 -24.56 -1.35
CA ASN A 426 13.51 -24.99 -0.13
C ASN A 426 12.77 -23.82 0.54
N ILE A 427 12.11 -24.09 1.66
CA ILE A 427 11.32 -23.08 2.36
C ILE A 427 12.12 -21.86 2.85
N ASN A 428 13.39 -22.06 3.22
CA ASN A 428 14.26 -20.97 3.68
C ASN A 428 14.67 -20.05 2.52
N THR A 429 14.50 -20.50 1.28
CA THR A 429 14.82 -19.70 0.08
C THR A 429 13.97 -18.43 0.04
N LEU A 430 12.69 -18.47 0.42
CA LEU A 430 11.84 -17.27 0.49
C LEU A 430 12.44 -16.20 1.41
N PHE A 431 12.77 -16.61 2.63
CA PHE A 431 13.26 -15.69 3.65
C PHE A 431 14.67 -15.16 3.37
N ASN A 432 15.40 -15.82 2.48
CA ASN A 432 16.68 -15.34 1.97
C ASN A 432 16.52 -14.38 0.78
N VAL A 433 15.38 -14.41 0.09
CA VAL A 433 15.08 -13.53 -1.05
C VAL A 433 14.43 -12.22 -0.58
N LEU A 434 13.65 -12.27 0.50
CA LEU A 434 13.03 -11.08 1.10
C LEU A 434 14.02 -10.34 1.99
N ASP A 435 14.19 -9.04 1.74
CA ASP A 435 14.87 -8.12 2.65
C ASP A 435 13.88 -7.62 3.73
N ASP A 436 14.25 -7.79 4.98
CA ASP A 436 13.38 -7.58 6.14
C ASP A 436 12.99 -6.11 6.31
N ASN A 437 13.94 -5.22 6.01
CA ASN A 437 13.77 -3.77 6.09
C ASN A 437 12.94 -3.32 4.90
N GLN A 438 13.29 -3.77 3.70
CA GLN A 438 12.56 -3.44 2.48
C GLN A 438 11.09 -3.87 2.59
N LEU A 439 10.80 -5.07 3.11
CA LEU A 439 9.42 -5.55 3.27
C LEU A 439 8.66 -4.76 4.31
N LEU A 440 9.31 -4.34 5.40
CA LEU A 440 8.72 -3.49 6.42
C LEU A 440 8.43 -2.09 5.89
N ASP A 441 9.38 -1.45 5.21
CA ASP A 441 9.21 -0.16 4.55
C ASP A 441 8.08 -0.21 3.51
N SER A 442 8.01 -1.32 2.78
CA SER A 442 6.92 -1.57 1.82
C SER A 442 5.57 -1.75 2.51
N ALA A 443 5.53 -2.26 3.74
CA ALA A 443 4.30 -2.35 4.53
C ALA A 443 3.86 -0.96 5.02
N TYR A 444 4.79 -0.12 5.48
CA TYR A 444 4.51 1.26 5.87
C TYR A 444 3.97 2.07 4.70
N ASN A 445 4.61 1.94 3.53
CA ASN A 445 4.27 2.66 2.30
C ASN A 445 3.42 1.81 1.33
N PHE A 446 2.52 0.98 1.86
CA PHE A 446 1.74 0.05 1.05
C PHE A 446 0.91 0.80 -0.03
N PRO A 447 1.00 0.41 -1.32
CA PRO A 447 0.40 1.18 -2.40
C PRO A 447 -1.12 0.96 -2.48
N LEU A 448 -1.89 1.86 -1.86
CA LEU A 448 -3.34 1.74 -1.66
C LEU A 448 -4.14 1.63 -2.96
N TYR A 449 -3.75 2.39 -3.99
CA TYR A 449 -4.43 2.46 -5.29
C TYR A 449 -3.99 1.40 -6.28
N ARG A 450 -3.01 0.55 -5.91
CA ARG A 450 -2.55 -0.51 -6.78
C ARG A 450 -3.71 -1.45 -7.08
N ARG A 451 -4.06 -1.57 -8.37
CA ARG A 451 -5.09 -2.50 -8.82
C ARG A 451 -4.46 -3.86 -9.06
N TRP A 452 -5.12 -4.92 -8.60
CA TRP A 452 -4.82 -6.28 -9.02
C TRP A 452 -4.84 -6.34 -10.55
N PHE A 453 -3.87 -7.04 -11.15
CA PHE A 453 -3.86 -7.18 -12.60
C PHE A 453 -5.08 -7.98 -13.06
N THR A 454 -6.09 -7.28 -13.56
CA THR A 454 -7.03 -7.81 -14.53
C THR A 454 -6.42 -7.54 -15.89
N ILE A 455 -6.26 -8.57 -16.73
CA ILE A 455 -5.82 -8.43 -18.12
C ILE A 455 -6.93 -7.68 -18.87
N SER A 456 -6.95 -6.36 -18.73
CA SER A 456 -7.86 -5.44 -19.40
C SER A 456 -7.01 -4.35 -20.01
N ASN A 457 -7.20 -4.11 -21.31
CA ASN A 457 -6.44 -3.21 -22.19
C ASN A 457 -6.53 -1.71 -21.84
N SER A 458 -6.80 -1.34 -20.59
CA SER A 458 -6.74 0.06 -20.18
C SER A 458 -5.30 0.43 -19.84
N HIS A 459 -4.64 1.06 -20.81
CA HIS A 459 -3.46 1.86 -20.55
C HIS A 459 -3.85 2.94 -19.54
N VAL A 460 -3.22 2.89 -18.37
CA VAL A 460 -3.10 4.07 -17.52
C VAL A 460 -2.05 4.93 -18.19
N ASN A 461 -2.36 6.21 -18.42
CA ASN A 461 -1.38 7.18 -18.88
C ASN A 461 -0.13 7.07 -17.99
N ASP A 462 1.02 6.74 -18.59
CA ASP A 462 2.35 6.71 -17.96
C ASP A 462 2.85 8.14 -17.67
N SER A 463 1.99 8.99 -17.11
CA SER A 463 2.32 10.31 -16.59
C SER A 463 2.17 10.30 -15.08
N LYS A 464 2.94 9.44 -14.40
CA LYS A 464 3.40 9.70 -13.03
C LYS A 464 4.45 8.67 -12.60
N ILE A 465 5.66 9.21 -12.43
CA ILE A 465 6.60 8.87 -11.37
C ILE A 465 7.54 7.69 -11.69
N VAL A 466 8.72 8.04 -12.22
CA VAL A 466 9.97 7.28 -12.03
C VAL A 466 10.43 7.58 -10.59
N GLU A 467 9.73 7.02 -9.61
CA GLU A 467 10.31 6.82 -8.28
C GLU A 467 11.02 5.48 -8.35
N ILE A 468 12.32 5.50 -8.02
CA ILE A 468 13.11 4.30 -7.79
C ILE A 468 12.54 3.65 -6.52
N ASN A 469 11.44 2.92 -6.73
CA ASN A 469 10.62 2.38 -5.67
C ASN A 469 11.35 1.20 -5.04
N ARG A 470 11.99 1.44 -3.89
CA ARG A 470 12.39 0.37 -2.96
C ARG A 470 11.18 -0.41 -2.41
N ILE A 471 9.95 0.02 -2.71
CA ILE A 471 8.71 -0.61 -2.28
C ILE A 471 8.40 -1.86 -3.12
N HIS A 472 8.11 -2.98 -2.46
CA HIS A 472 7.70 -4.22 -3.10
C HIS A 472 6.31 -4.15 -3.74
N ASP A 473 6.14 -4.78 -4.91
CA ASP A 473 4.83 -4.88 -5.58
C ASP A 473 3.92 -5.90 -4.87
N PRO A 474 2.81 -5.47 -4.26
CA PRO A 474 1.90 -6.39 -3.56
C PRO A 474 1.14 -7.33 -4.47
N CYS A 475 1.04 -7.04 -5.77
CA CYS A 475 0.48 -7.98 -6.75
C CYS A 475 1.38 -9.21 -6.91
N PHE A 476 2.67 -9.15 -6.58
CA PHE A 476 3.53 -10.33 -6.58
C PHE A 476 3.71 -10.89 -5.18
N ILE A 477 4.12 -10.05 -4.21
CA ILE A 477 4.48 -10.52 -2.87
C ILE A 477 3.31 -11.21 -2.16
N LEU A 478 2.08 -10.68 -2.24
CA LEU A 478 0.94 -11.35 -1.60
C LEU A 478 0.67 -12.74 -2.18
N HIS A 479 0.87 -12.95 -3.49
CA HIS A 479 0.75 -14.28 -4.09
C HIS A 479 1.82 -15.23 -3.59
N VAL A 480 3.07 -14.77 -3.51
CA VAL A 480 4.19 -15.58 -3.01
C VAL A 480 3.93 -15.97 -1.56
N LEU A 481 3.57 -15.03 -0.69
CA LEU A 481 3.30 -15.29 0.72
C LEU A 481 2.18 -16.32 0.91
N TYR A 482 1.10 -16.17 0.14
CA TYR A 482 0.00 -17.14 0.15
C TYR A 482 0.44 -18.52 -0.35
N TYR A 483 1.12 -18.59 -1.48
CA TYR A 483 1.56 -19.84 -2.08
C TYR A 483 2.45 -20.63 -1.12
N TYR A 484 3.41 -19.95 -0.47
CA TYR A 484 4.28 -20.58 0.51
C TYR A 484 3.52 -21.05 1.76
N LEU A 485 2.56 -20.27 2.26
CA LEU A 485 1.69 -20.71 3.38
C LEU A 485 0.83 -21.91 2.99
N GLN A 486 0.33 -21.95 1.75
CA GLN A 486 -0.46 -23.07 1.24
C GLN A 486 0.39 -24.33 1.11
N CYS A 487 1.54 -24.27 0.42
CA CYS A 487 2.47 -25.39 0.33
C CYS A 487 2.87 -25.90 1.71
N PHE A 488 3.09 -24.98 2.66
CA PHE A 488 3.42 -25.36 4.01
C PHE A 488 2.27 -26.04 4.76
N SER A 489 1.03 -25.56 4.57
CA SER A 489 -0.17 -26.20 5.14
C SER A 489 -0.35 -27.63 4.60
N GLU A 490 -0.15 -27.84 3.30
CA GLU A 490 -0.23 -29.16 2.66
C GLU A 490 0.84 -30.12 3.22
N ASP A 491 2.05 -29.64 3.47
CA ASP A 491 3.15 -30.43 4.05
C ASP A 491 2.86 -30.89 5.47
N CYS A 492 2.18 -30.05 6.25
CA CYS A 492 1.76 -30.35 7.61
C CYS A 492 0.65 -31.41 7.66
N GLU A 493 -0.30 -31.34 6.72
CA GLU A 493 -1.40 -32.30 6.64
C GLU A 493 -0.92 -33.70 6.19
N GLN A 494 0.18 -33.77 5.42
CA GLN A 494 0.76 -35.02 4.95
C GLN A 494 1.77 -35.65 5.95
N ASN A 495 2.49 -34.85 6.73
CA ASN A 495 3.54 -35.32 7.64
C ASN A 495 3.17 -35.10 9.11
N ASN A 496 2.37 -36.00 9.68
CA ASN A 496 1.90 -35.98 11.08
C ASN A 496 3.01 -36.09 12.18
N SER A 497 4.30 -36.11 11.84
CA SER A 497 5.36 -36.53 12.77
C SER A 497 6.39 -35.47 13.18
N ASN A 498 6.37 -34.23 12.66
CA ASN A 498 7.38 -33.22 13.02
C ASN A 498 6.81 -31.81 13.24
N VAL A 499 6.25 -31.59 14.43
CA VAL A 499 5.68 -30.30 14.91
C VAL A 499 6.71 -29.16 14.96
N ILE A 500 8.02 -29.45 14.95
CA ILE A 500 9.11 -28.46 15.09
C ILE A 500 9.31 -27.60 13.82
N LYS A 501 9.12 -28.17 12.62
CA LYS A 501 9.29 -27.44 11.34
C LYS A 501 8.22 -26.34 11.13
N PRO A 502 6.94 -26.57 11.46
CA PRO A 502 5.89 -25.54 11.45
C PRO A 502 6.19 -24.30 12.27
N VAL A 503 6.74 -24.52 13.46
CA VAL A 503 7.03 -23.42 14.38
C VAL A 503 8.08 -22.52 13.77
N GLN A 504 9.21 -23.08 13.34
CA GLN A 504 10.31 -22.30 12.77
C GLN A 504 9.87 -21.51 11.54
N PHE A 505 9.04 -22.11 10.67
CA PHE A 505 8.48 -21.39 9.52
C PHE A 505 7.61 -20.21 9.95
N LEU A 506 6.64 -20.42 10.85
CA LEU A 506 5.75 -19.35 11.32
C LEU A 506 6.54 -18.26 12.06
N LYS A 507 7.54 -18.64 12.88
CA LYS A 507 8.46 -17.68 13.53
C LYS A 507 9.16 -16.83 12.48
N MET A 508 9.73 -17.45 11.45
CA MET A 508 10.47 -16.74 10.42
C MET A 508 9.55 -15.86 9.57
N PHE A 509 8.35 -16.35 9.22
CA PHE A 509 7.32 -15.58 8.52
C PHE A 509 6.94 -14.31 9.29
N TYR A 510 6.93 -14.39 10.62
CA TYR A 510 6.71 -13.25 11.49
C TYR A 510 7.92 -12.32 11.56
N VAL A 511 9.11 -12.84 11.87
CA VAL A 511 10.36 -12.07 12.01
C VAL A 511 10.71 -11.31 10.73
N LYS A 512 10.44 -11.92 9.57
CA LYS A 512 10.65 -11.35 8.24
C LYS A 512 9.61 -10.32 7.83
N ASN A 513 8.72 -9.89 8.73
CA ASN A 513 7.65 -8.90 8.48
C ASN A 513 6.59 -9.32 7.43
N CYS A 514 6.53 -10.59 7.02
CA CYS A 514 5.57 -11.05 6.02
C CYS A 514 4.11 -10.90 6.50
N LEU A 515 3.87 -11.17 7.79
CA LEU A 515 2.55 -10.96 8.39
C LEU A 515 2.19 -9.46 8.44
N CYS A 516 3.16 -8.59 8.75
CA CYS A 516 2.96 -7.14 8.76
C CYS A 516 2.57 -6.63 7.37
N TYR A 517 3.27 -7.09 6.33
CA TYR A 517 2.95 -6.77 4.93
C TYR A 517 1.55 -7.26 4.52
N ALA A 518 1.16 -8.48 4.93
CA ALA A 518 -0.20 -8.99 4.70
C ALA A 518 -1.28 -8.14 5.39
N VAL A 519 -1.03 -7.72 6.64
CA VAL A 519 -1.92 -6.79 7.37
C VAL A 519 -2.03 -5.46 6.63
N ALA A 520 -0.91 -4.90 6.15
CA ALA A 520 -0.93 -3.69 5.33
C ALA A 520 -1.80 -3.88 4.05
N GLY A 521 -1.80 -5.08 3.46
CA GLY A 521 -2.66 -5.43 2.32
C GLY A 521 -4.18 -5.30 2.57
N LEU A 522 -4.64 -5.35 3.83
CA LEU A 522 -6.04 -5.10 4.18
C LEU A 522 -6.47 -3.66 3.91
N SER A 523 -5.51 -2.73 3.84
CA SER A 523 -5.75 -1.31 3.55
C SER A 523 -5.92 -1.00 2.06
N SER A 524 -5.59 -1.95 1.17
CA SER A 524 -5.71 -1.74 -0.27
C SER A 524 -7.13 -1.37 -0.69
N TYR A 525 -7.29 -0.46 -1.65
CA TYR A 525 -8.59 -0.19 -2.27
C TYR A 525 -9.03 -1.30 -3.24
N SER A 526 -8.13 -2.20 -3.65
CA SER A 526 -8.50 -3.40 -4.42
C SER A 526 -9.14 -4.47 -3.53
N LYS A 527 -10.39 -4.84 -3.84
CA LYS A 527 -11.10 -5.94 -3.16
C LYS A 527 -10.32 -7.26 -3.23
N HIS A 528 -9.69 -7.55 -4.37
CA HIS A 528 -8.91 -8.78 -4.57
C HIS A 528 -7.70 -8.84 -3.63
N MET A 529 -6.95 -7.74 -3.51
CA MET A 529 -5.80 -7.66 -2.61
C MET A 529 -6.22 -7.79 -1.15
N ARG A 530 -7.30 -7.11 -0.74
CA ARG A 530 -7.84 -7.26 0.62
C ARG A 530 -8.24 -8.71 0.91
N ASN A 531 -8.90 -9.38 -0.03
CA ASN A 531 -9.27 -10.78 0.12
C ASN A 531 -8.03 -11.68 0.23
N MET A 532 -7.01 -11.46 -0.60
CA MET A 532 -5.75 -12.19 -0.53
C MET A 532 -5.08 -12.05 0.82
N ALA A 533 -4.96 -10.81 1.31
CA ALA A 533 -4.44 -10.49 2.63
C ALA A 533 -5.23 -11.19 3.75
N ARG A 534 -6.58 -11.17 3.69
CA ARG A 534 -7.43 -11.90 4.65
C ARG A 534 -7.13 -13.39 4.65
N THR A 535 -7.01 -14.01 3.48
CA THR A 535 -6.72 -15.44 3.35
C THR A 535 -5.37 -15.78 3.95
N ILE A 536 -4.33 -15.01 3.65
CA ILE A 536 -2.97 -15.17 4.21
C ILE A 536 -3.02 -15.13 5.75
N ILE A 537 -3.67 -14.10 6.32
CA ILE A 537 -3.80 -13.93 7.77
C ILE A 537 -4.59 -15.10 8.38
N GLY A 538 -5.66 -15.53 7.71
CA GLY A 538 -6.50 -16.66 8.14
C GLY A 538 -5.71 -17.98 8.18
N ILE A 539 -4.96 -18.30 7.12
CA ILE A 539 -4.12 -19.51 7.07
C ILE A 539 -3.04 -19.47 8.15
N TYR A 540 -2.34 -18.34 8.30
CA TYR A 540 -1.33 -18.17 9.34
C TYR A 540 -1.91 -18.42 10.75
N ARG A 541 -3.09 -17.86 11.06
CA ARG A 541 -3.77 -18.07 12.34
C ARG A 541 -4.21 -19.52 12.55
N LYS A 542 -4.72 -20.19 11.52
CA LYS A 542 -5.09 -21.61 11.58
C LYS A 542 -3.87 -22.46 11.94
N LEU A 543 -2.75 -22.27 11.26
CA LEU A 543 -1.50 -23.00 11.50
C LEU A 543 -0.95 -22.72 12.90
N LEU A 544 -1.01 -21.47 13.36
CA LEU A 544 -0.61 -21.10 14.73
C LEU A 544 -1.50 -21.75 15.79
N GLY A 545 -2.82 -21.82 15.55
CA GLY A 545 -3.78 -22.47 16.44
C GLY A 545 -3.51 -23.97 16.60
N LEU A 546 -3.24 -24.66 15.49
CA LEU A 546 -2.87 -26.08 15.49
C LEU A 546 -1.63 -26.36 16.35
N TYR A 547 -0.63 -25.46 16.27
CA TYR A 547 0.55 -25.54 17.12
C TYR A 547 0.22 -25.40 18.61
N ILE A 548 -0.60 -24.41 18.99
CA ILE A 548 -0.99 -24.19 20.39
C ILE A 548 -1.75 -25.40 20.95
N SER A 549 -2.63 -26.02 20.15
CA SER A 549 -3.35 -27.23 20.56
C SER A 549 -2.48 -28.50 20.64
N GLY A 550 -1.40 -28.59 19.86
CA GLY A 550 -0.52 -29.75 19.83
C GLY A 550 0.42 -29.87 21.04
N ASN A 551 0.69 -28.76 21.73
CA ASN A 551 1.56 -28.71 22.91
C ASN A 551 0.84 -28.89 24.25
N SER A 552 -0.49 -29.06 24.27
CA SER A 552 -1.29 -29.18 25.50
C SER A 552 -1.45 -30.62 26.02
N THR A 553 -0.46 -31.49 25.81
CA THR A 553 -0.41 -32.86 26.37
C THR A 553 0.58 -32.95 27.54
N THR A 554 0.35 -32.16 28.59
CA THR A 554 0.83 -32.46 29.95
C THR A 554 -0.40 -32.59 30.84
N PRO A 555 -0.65 -33.74 31.49
CA PRO A 555 -1.79 -33.89 32.38
C PRO A 555 -1.44 -33.16 33.67
N ASN A 556 -2.18 -32.10 34.00
CA ASN A 556 -2.43 -31.76 35.39
C ASN A 556 -3.68 -30.89 35.50
N ASN A 557 -4.64 -31.45 36.23
CA ASN A 557 -5.84 -30.85 36.78
C ASN A 557 -5.58 -29.41 37.24
N TYR A 558 -6.21 -28.41 36.62
CA TYR A 558 -6.64 -27.17 37.28
C TYR A 558 -7.69 -26.47 36.41
N ASP A 559 -8.65 -25.85 37.10
CA ASP A 559 -9.96 -25.38 36.66
C ASP A 559 -10.08 -24.75 35.27
N HIS A 560 -11.18 -25.13 34.62
CA HIS A 560 -11.65 -24.63 33.35
C HIS A 560 -12.23 -23.22 33.48
N SER A 561 -11.61 -22.24 32.80
CA SER A 561 -12.28 -21.29 31.87
C SER A 561 -11.53 -19.97 31.65
N GLU A 562 -10.58 -19.57 32.51
CA GLU A 562 -10.01 -18.21 32.47
C GLU A 562 -8.63 -18.05 31.79
N LYS A 563 -7.96 -19.12 31.35
CA LYS A 563 -6.54 -19.02 30.89
C LYS A 563 -6.26 -19.27 29.41
N ARG A 564 -7.25 -19.56 28.57
CA ARG A 564 -6.98 -19.96 27.17
C ARG A 564 -6.67 -18.82 26.20
N ILE A 565 -7.03 -17.57 26.49
CA ILE A 565 -6.89 -16.45 25.53
C ILE A 565 -5.52 -15.76 25.62
N ASN A 566 -4.83 -15.88 26.76
CA ASN A 566 -3.55 -15.22 27.03
C ASN A 566 -2.29 -15.98 26.56
N LEU A 567 -2.43 -17.14 25.90
CA LEU A 567 -1.29 -18.00 25.53
C LEU A 567 -0.79 -17.81 24.10
N SER A 568 -1.59 -17.27 23.17
CA SER A 568 -1.18 -17.10 21.76
C SER A 568 -0.09 -16.04 21.55
N PHE A 569 0.01 -15.05 22.46
CA PHE A 569 1.00 -13.97 22.40
C PHE A 569 2.13 -14.08 23.44
N LYS A 570 2.07 -15.04 24.37
CA LYS A 570 3.11 -15.26 25.39
C LYS A 570 4.30 -16.08 24.91
N HIS A 571 4.27 -16.64 23.69
CA HIS A 571 5.32 -17.52 23.16
C HIS A 571 6.26 -16.84 22.15
N PHE A 572 6.08 -15.54 21.91
CA PHE A 572 6.95 -14.71 21.10
C PHE A 572 7.29 -13.43 21.88
N PRO A 573 8.49 -13.31 22.47
CA PRO A 573 8.96 -12.07 23.09
C PRO A 573 8.96 -10.89 22.10
N GLU A 574 9.00 -11.17 20.79
CA GLU A 574 8.89 -10.16 19.73
C GLU A 574 7.46 -9.59 19.56
N GLY A 575 6.45 -10.19 20.19
CA GLY A 575 5.06 -9.71 20.19
C GLY A 575 4.91 -8.26 20.65
N GLN A 576 5.72 -7.83 21.63
CA GLN A 576 5.76 -6.43 22.10
C GLN A 576 6.38 -5.47 21.08
N GLN A 577 7.30 -5.92 20.23
CA GLN A 577 7.90 -5.08 19.18
C GLN A 577 6.93 -4.83 18.02
N VAL A 578 5.99 -5.76 17.79
CA VAL A 578 4.89 -5.55 16.85
C VAL A 578 3.92 -4.47 17.33
N PHE A 579 3.70 -4.34 18.64
CA PHE A 579 2.90 -3.24 19.21
C PHE A 579 3.55 -1.86 19.00
N GLN A 580 4.87 -1.75 19.17
CA GLN A 580 5.59 -0.51 18.86
C GLN A 580 5.62 -0.24 17.35
N LYS A 581 5.88 -1.25 16.50
CA LYS A 581 5.90 -1.07 15.04
C LYS A 581 4.53 -0.76 14.44
N PHE A 582 3.42 -1.27 15.00
CA PHE A 582 2.06 -0.95 14.57
C PHE A 582 1.60 0.45 15.00
N SER A 583 2.16 1.01 16.08
CA SER A 583 1.84 2.37 16.56
C SER A 583 2.36 3.51 15.67
N VAL A 584 3.26 3.20 14.73
CA VAL A 584 3.90 4.15 13.80
C VAL A 584 3.10 4.31 12.49
N PHE A 585 2.11 3.45 12.22
CA PHE A 585 1.33 3.53 10.99
C PHE A 585 0.31 4.68 11.07
N ASN A 586 0.50 5.73 10.26
CA ASN A 586 -0.56 6.71 9.98
C ASN A 586 -1.73 6.00 9.29
N PHE A 587 -2.87 5.92 10.00
CA PHE A 587 -3.95 4.95 9.81
C PHE A 587 -5.31 5.64 9.52
N THR A 588 -5.40 6.56 8.55
CA THR A 588 -6.67 7.27 8.24
C THR A 588 -7.80 6.39 7.70
N TYR A 589 -7.50 5.23 7.10
CA TYR A 589 -8.51 4.29 6.55
C TYR A 589 -8.48 2.87 7.17
N LYS A 590 -7.61 2.65 8.15
CA LYS A 590 -7.01 1.32 8.38
C LYS A 590 -7.51 0.58 9.63
N LEU A 591 -8.42 1.15 10.42
CA LEU A 591 -9.06 0.47 11.58
C LEU A 591 -10.49 0.00 11.33
N VAL A 592 -11.24 0.58 10.40
CA VAL A 592 -12.61 0.14 10.12
C VAL A 592 -12.61 -1.33 9.64
N ALA A 593 -11.67 -1.70 8.76
CA ALA A 593 -11.54 -3.09 8.30
C ALA A 593 -11.02 -4.07 9.38
N PHE A 594 -10.35 -3.56 10.41
CA PHE A 594 -9.87 -4.36 11.55
C PHE A 594 -10.98 -4.52 12.61
N PHE A 595 -11.74 -3.46 12.89
CA PHE A 595 -12.90 -3.49 13.80
C PHE A 595 -14.10 -4.24 13.20
N ASP A 596 -14.34 -4.13 11.89
CA ASP A 596 -15.35 -4.94 11.18
C ASP A 596 -15.05 -6.44 11.29
N TYR A 597 -13.78 -6.81 11.43
CA TYR A 597 -13.34 -8.19 11.63
C TYR A 597 -13.32 -8.60 13.11
N ALA A 598 -13.01 -7.68 14.04
CA ALA A 598 -13.05 -7.96 15.47
C ALA A 598 -14.48 -8.20 16.01
N ASN A 599 -15.50 -7.66 15.32
CA ASN A 599 -16.90 -7.81 15.74
C ASN A 599 -17.70 -8.86 14.94
N ASN A 600 -17.19 -9.39 13.81
CA ASN A 600 -17.91 -10.34 12.96
C ASN A 600 -17.23 -11.73 12.81
N VAL A 601 -16.44 -12.16 13.80
CA VAL A 601 -15.95 -13.56 13.91
C VAL A 601 -16.26 -14.13 15.28
#